data_AF-A0AAE0DW70-F1
#
_entry.id   AF-A0AAE0DW70-F1
#
_cell.length_a   1.000
_cell.length_b   1.000
_cell.length_c   1.000
_cell.angle_alpha   90.00
_cell.angle_beta   90.00
_cell.angle_gamma   90.00
#
_symmetry.space_group_name_H-M   'P 1'
#
loop_
_entity.id
_entity.type
_entity.pdbx_description
1 polymer ?
#
loop_
_entity_poly.entity_id
_entity_poly.type
_entity_poly.pdbx_seq_one_letter_code
_entity_poly.pdbx_strand_id
1 'polypeptide(L)'
;MHWFLSPISTICASKQSGRQSSPQILDHVQEPHVLEVAKSGLFFLLGIEAMATFLSAKALSPVQSVPLFWKLHSLSVILLAGMGVLEEEKSRDVFEALQEYYGQLLDKAWFGRSTEFVLDKNVTLPPGTGKNNDAKFLRFQTEIHDSYSTFNENLVEQFAAISYGDLIYGRQVAVYLHRCVEAPVRLATWKSLSNTRVLELLPPLEKCFAEAEGYLEPVEDNEEILEAYVKSWTSGALDKAATKRSMAFTLVLHQLSSLVFLLHASDKLALRNKLVKSLLRDYSRQRRHERMMLDLIQYSKPSTSHMLVQNGGSSLLQNNVEERFEILTEACEGNSSLLIEVEKLKSLCAKN
;
A
#
# COMPACT_ATOMS: atom_id res chain seq x y z
N MET A 1 15.21 18.34 -14.67
CA MET A 1 13.96 19.06 -15.01
C MET A 1 13.14 18.20 -15.97
N HIS A 2 11.95 17.75 -15.56
CA HIS A 2 11.04 16.92 -16.35
C HIS A 2 9.95 17.79 -16.99
N TRP A 3 10.35 18.69 -17.89
CA TRP A 3 9.50 19.78 -18.40
C TRP A 3 8.16 19.30 -18.97
N PHE A 4 8.11 18.11 -19.57
CA PHE A 4 6.89 17.57 -20.17
C PHE A 4 5.89 17.06 -19.11
N LEU A 5 6.33 16.70 -17.91
CA LEU A 5 5.45 16.44 -16.78
C LEU A 5 5.07 17.72 -16.05
N SER A 6 5.84 18.81 -16.18
CA SER A 6 5.64 20.05 -15.41
C SER A 6 4.21 20.60 -15.47
N PRO A 7 3.53 20.69 -16.63
CA PRO A 7 2.16 21.19 -16.67
C PRO A 7 1.20 20.32 -15.89
N ILE A 8 1.40 18.99 -15.93
CA ILE A 8 0.53 17.99 -15.30
C ILE A 8 0.81 17.85 -13.81
N SER A 9 2.08 17.97 -13.40
CA SER A 9 2.52 17.88 -12.01
C SER A 9 2.27 19.17 -11.20
N THR A 10 1.89 20.28 -11.84
CA THR A 10 1.69 21.58 -11.16
C THR A 10 0.27 22.14 -11.29
N ILE A 11 -0.66 21.38 -11.89
CA ILE A 11 -2.06 21.82 -12.14
C ILE A 11 -2.74 22.42 -10.89
N CYS A 12 -2.42 21.91 -9.71
CA CYS A 12 -3.04 22.35 -8.46
C CYS A 12 -2.23 23.40 -7.66
N ALA A 13 -0.99 23.73 -8.08
CA ALA A 13 -0.12 24.67 -7.35
C ALA A 13 -0.64 26.12 -7.42
N SER A 14 -1.32 26.50 -8.51
CA SER A 14 -1.88 27.85 -8.69
C SER A 14 -3.04 28.17 -7.73
N LYS A 15 -3.75 27.16 -7.22
CA LYS A 15 -4.87 27.36 -6.27
C LYS A 15 -4.39 27.58 -4.82
N GLN A 16 -3.17 27.17 -4.49
CA GLN A 16 -2.64 27.22 -3.11
C GLN A 16 -1.88 28.51 -2.80
N SER A 17 -1.40 29.25 -3.80
CA SER A 17 -0.63 30.49 -3.60
C SER A 17 -1.46 31.73 -3.23
N GLY A 18 -2.78 31.61 -3.11
CA GLY A 18 -3.69 32.76 -2.92
C GLY A 18 -4.60 32.74 -1.68
N ARG A 19 -4.43 31.82 -0.71
CA ARG A 19 -5.41 31.67 0.38
C ARG A 19 -5.16 32.63 1.55
N GLN A 20 -5.65 33.87 1.43
CA GLN A 20 -6.13 34.62 2.58
C GLN A 20 -7.52 34.11 2.99
N SER A 21 -7.73 34.09 4.29
CA SER A 21 -8.86 33.58 5.09
C SER A 21 -10.27 33.97 4.62
N SER A 22 -11.11 32.97 4.29
CA SER A 22 -12.58 33.00 4.46
C SER A 22 -13.16 31.58 4.22
N PRO A 23 -14.16 31.11 5.00
CA PRO A 23 -14.85 29.86 4.76
C PRO A 23 -16.04 30.13 3.83
N GLN A 24 -15.86 29.95 2.53
CA GLN A 24 -16.97 29.93 1.58
C GLN A 24 -17.01 28.58 0.87
N ILE A 25 -18.23 28.09 0.78
CA ILE A 25 -18.69 26.84 0.19
C ILE A 25 -17.99 26.60 -1.15
N LEU A 26 -17.47 25.38 -1.31
CA LEU A 26 -16.66 24.92 -2.43
C LEU A 26 -17.49 24.91 -3.73
N ASP A 27 -17.62 26.05 -4.40
CA ASP A 27 -18.12 26.07 -5.78
C ASP A 27 -17.07 25.47 -6.70
N HIS A 28 -17.39 24.27 -7.17
CA HIS A 28 -16.58 23.41 -8.03
C HIS A 28 -16.68 23.88 -9.49
N VAL A 29 -16.28 25.12 -9.78
CA VAL A 29 -16.03 25.54 -11.17
C VAL A 29 -14.62 25.10 -11.52
N GLN A 30 -14.51 23.87 -12.03
CA GLN A 30 -13.31 23.39 -12.69
C GLN A 30 -13.04 24.33 -13.87
N GLU A 31 -11.94 25.09 -13.86
CA GLU A 31 -11.59 25.92 -15.01
C GLU A 31 -11.47 24.98 -16.23
N PRO A 32 -12.29 25.14 -17.29
CA PRO A 32 -12.34 24.19 -18.40
C PRO A 32 -10.97 24.01 -19.08
N HIS A 33 -10.11 25.02 -19.00
CA HIS A 33 -8.74 24.97 -19.49
C HIS A 33 -7.86 23.96 -18.73
N VAL A 34 -8.06 23.79 -17.43
CA VAL A 34 -7.26 22.89 -16.60
C VAL A 34 -7.55 21.42 -16.95
N LEU A 35 -8.83 21.09 -17.13
CA LEU A 35 -9.24 19.73 -17.48
C LEU A 35 -8.74 19.35 -18.88
N GLU A 36 -8.87 20.23 -19.87
CA GLU A 36 -8.36 19.98 -21.22
C GLU A 36 -6.84 19.83 -21.27
N VAL A 37 -6.11 20.60 -20.45
CA VAL A 37 -4.65 20.43 -20.29
C VAL A 37 -4.31 19.07 -19.68
N ALA A 38 -5.05 18.62 -18.67
CA ALA A 38 -4.83 17.30 -18.06
C ALA A 38 -5.06 16.16 -19.07
N LYS A 39 -6.17 16.20 -19.82
CA LYS A 39 -6.51 15.21 -20.84
C LYS A 39 -5.48 15.17 -21.98
N SER A 40 -5.16 16.34 -22.53
CA SER A 40 -4.16 16.47 -23.61
C SER A 40 -2.78 16.02 -23.14
N GLY A 41 -2.42 16.36 -21.90
CA GLY A 41 -1.17 15.96 -21.25
C GLY A 41 -1.06 14.45 -21.07
N LEU A 42 -2.13 13.78 -20.63
CA LEU A 42 -2.19 12.31 -20.52
C LEU A 42 -2.00 11.62 -21.86
N PHE A 43 -2.71 12.08 -22.88
CA PHE A 43 -2.60 11.53 -24.23
C PHE A 43 -1.17 11.70 -24.77
N PHE A 44 -0.58 12.89 -24.58
CA PHE A 44 0.81 13.14 -24.94
C PHE A 44 1.79 12.24 -24.19
N LEU A 45 1.59 12.07 -22.87
CA LEU A 45 2.41 11.19 -22.03
C LEU A 45 2.36 9.74 -22.51
N LEU A 46 1.18 9.20 -22.79
CA LEU A 46 1.05 7.85 -23.36
C LEU A 46 1.75 7.72 -24.71
N GLY A 47 1.61 8.73 -25.58
CA GLY A 47 2.30 8.77 -26.87
C GLY A 47 3.82 8.71 -26.75
N ILE A 48 4.42 9.51 -25.84
CA ILE A 48 5.88 9.49 -25.64
C ILE A 48 6.37 8.19 -24.99
N GLU A 49 5.59 7.59 -24.09
CA GLU A 49 5.91 6.27 -23.50
C GLU A 49 5.89 5.18 -24.59
N ALA A 50 4.85 5.18 -25.44
CA ALA A 50 4.74 4.24 -26.56
C ALA A 50 5.90 4.41 -27.55
N MET A 51 6.22 5.65 -27.96
CA MET A 51 7.37 5.91 -28.84
C MET A 51 8.69 5.44 -28.23
N ALA A 52 8.86 5.57 -26.91
CA ALA A 52 10.07 5.14 -26.23
C ALA A 52 10.31 3.63 -26.31
N THR A 53 9.26 2.81 -26.45
CA THR A 53 9.42 1.36 -26.61
C THR A 53 9.98 0.94 -27.98
N PHE A 54 9.90 1.81 -28.99
CA PHE A 54 10.45 1.56 -30.33
C PHE A 54 11.92 2.00 -30.46
N LEU A 55 12.48 2.66 -29.45
CA LEU A 55 13.86 3.11 -29.46
C LEU A 55 14.80 1.94 -29.17
N SER A 56 15.93 1.91 -29.89
CA SER A 56 17.01 0.96 -29.59
C SER A 56 17.51 1.16 -28.16
N ALA A 57 17.94 0.10 -27.48
CA ALA A 57 18.51 0.16 -26.13
C ALA A 57 19.70 1.13 -25.97
N LYS A 58 20.30 1.59 -27.08
CA LYS A 58 21.38 2.58 -27.11
C LYS A 58 20.91 4.04 -27.19
N ALA A 59 19.63 4.27 -27.52
CA ALA A 59 19.04 5.60 -27.60
C ALA A 59 18.29 5.90 -26.31
N LEU A 60 18.78 6.88 -25.54
CA LEU A 60 18.13 7.29 -24.29
C LEU A 60 16.85 8.07 -24.62
N SER A 61 15.69 7.52 -24.25
CA SER A 61 14.45 8.30 -24.30
C SER A 61 14.37 9.24 -23.10
N PRO A 62 14.05 10.54 -23.29
CA PRO A 62 13.81 11.45 -22.18
C PRO A 62 12.77 10.92 -21.19
N VAL A 63 11.73 10.21 -21.66
CA VAL A 63 10.68 9.65 -20.78
C VAL A 63 11.15 8.46 -19.96
N GLN A 64 12.11 7.67 -20.47
CA GLN A 64 12.72 6.56 -19.73
C GLN A 64 13.66 7.06 -18.63
N SER A 65 14.26 8.22 -18.81
CA SER A 65 15.11 8.85 -17.79
C SER A 65 14.34 9.43 -16.61
N VAL A 66 13.00 9.53 -16.71
CA VAL A 66 12.17 10.08 -15.64
C VAL A 66 11.88 9.01 -14.60
N PRO A 67 12.22 9.26 -13.32
CA PRO A 67 11.93 8.31 -12.25
C PRO A 67 10.44 8.01 -12.12
N LEU A 68 10.12 6.76 -11.78
CA LEU A 68 8.74 6.28 -11.70
C LEU A 68 7.87 7.08 -10.71
N PHE A 69 8.44 7.54 -9.59
CA PHE A 69 7.71 8.34 -8.61
C PHE A 69 7.23 9.69 -9.18
N TRP A 70 7.97 10.31 -10.12
CA TRP A 70 7.50 11.52 -10.79
C TRP A 70 6.32 11.23 -11.73
N LYS A 71 6.35 10.08 -12.42
CA LYS A 71 5.27 9.63 -13.30
C LYS A 71 3.98 9.33 -12.51
N LEU A 72 4.11 8.59 -11.40
CA LEU A 72 2.99 8.31 -10.49
C LEU A 72 2.45 9.59 -9.82
N HIS A 73 3.32 10.53 -9.47
CA HIS A 73 2.88 11.82 -8.95
C HIS A 73 2.08 12.61 -9.99
N SER A 74 2.51 12.66 -11.25
CA SER A 74 1.74 13.35 -12.30
C SER A 74 0.33 12.77 -12.47
N LEU A 75 0.18 11.44 -12.43
CA LEU A 75 -1.14 10.80 -12.46
C LEU A 75 -2.01 11.22 -11.26
N SER A 76 -1.41 11.32 -10.08
CA SER A 76 -2.12 11.69 -8.85
C SER A 76 -2.54 13.16 -8.84
N VAL A 77 -1.73 14.07 -9.40
CA VAL A 77 -2.08 15.50 -9.51
C VAL A 77 -3.28 15.72 -10.42
N ILE A 78 -3.41 14.92 -11.48
CA ILE A 78 -4.59 14.98 -12.37
C ILE A 78 -5.87 14.67 -11.61
N LEU A 79 -5.85 13.70 -10.71
CA LEU A 79 -7.02 13.31 -9.92
C LEU A 79 -7.45 14.41 -8.94
N LEU A 80 -6.52 15.27 -8.50
CA LEU A 80 -6.86 16.46 -7.70
C LEU A 80 -7.56 17.55 -8.50
N ALA A 81 -7.49 17.52 -9.84
CA ALA A 81 -8.24 18.45 -10.68
C ALA A 81 -9.74 18.10 -10.72
N GLY A 82 -10.14 16.89 -10.31
CA GLY A 82 -11.52 16.40 -10.29
C GLY A 82 -11.71 15.12 -11.12
N MET A 83 -12.95 14.59 -11.14
CA MET A 83 -13.28 13.33 -11.83
C MET A 83 -13.37 13.44 -13.36
N GLY A 84 -13.37 14.66 -13.93
CA GLY A 84 -13.63 14.86 -15.37
C GLY A 84 -12.68 14.11 -16.33
N VAL A 85 -11.48 13.72 -15.89
CA VAL A 85 -10.58 12.85 -16.68
C VAL A 85 -11.05 11.41 -16.70
N LEU A 86 -11.58 10.91 -15.58
CA LEU A 86 -12.04 9.52 -15.43
C LEU A 86 -13.50 9.33 -15.89
N GLU A 87 -14.27 10.41 -16.02
CA GLU A 87 -15.64 10.42 -16.56
C GLU A 87 -15.68 10.33 -18.09
N GLU A 88 -14.67 10.87 -18.78
CA GLU A 88 -14.55 10.74 -20.23
C GLU A 88 -13.86 9.42 -20.60
N GLU A 89 -14.56 8.55 -21.33
CA GLU A 89 -14.11 7.21 -21.73
C GLU A 89 -12.68 7.20 -22.31
N LYS A 90 -12.38 8.04 -23.31
CA LYS A 90 -11.04 8.06 -23.94
C LYS A 90 -9.93 8.45 -22.97
N SER A 91 -10.18 9.46 -22.14
CA SER A 91 -9.22 9.96 -21.16
C SER A 91 -9.01 8.94 -20.04
N ARG A 92 -10.08 8.24 -19.66
CA ARG A 92 -10.07 7.11 -18.73
C ARG A 92 -9.22 5.96 -19.25
N ASP A 93 -9.41 5.54 -20.50
CA ASP A 93 -8.64 4.45 -21.13
C ASP A 93 -7.15 4.78 -21.17
N VAL A 94 -6.80 6.03 -21.50
CA VAL A 94 -5.40 6.50 -21.50
C VAL A 94 -4.81 6.45 -20.09
N PHE A 95 -5.56 6.88 -19.07
CA PHE A 95 -5.11 6.85 -17.68
C PHE A 95 -4.90 5.41 -17.20
N GLU A 96 -5.82 4.50 -17.51
CA GLU A 96 -5.72 3.09 -17.18
C GLU A 96 -4.50 2.43 -17.85
N ALA A 97 -4.29 2.67 -19.15
CA ALA A 97 -3.12 2.16 -19.87
C ALA A 97 -1.79 2.65 -19.26
N LEU A 98 -1.74 3.91 -18.81
CA LEU A 98 -0.57 4.46 -18.11
C LEU A 98 -0.38 3.81 -16.74
N GLN A 99 -1.45 3.56 -15.99
CA GLN A 99 -1.37 2.83 -14.71
C GLN A 99 -0.82 1.42 -14.91
N GLU A 100 -1.35 0.67 -15.89
CA GLU A 100 -0.88 -0.69 -16.19
C GLU A 100 0.59 -0.70 -16.59
N TYR A 101 1.00 0.21 -17.48
CA TYR A 101 2.40 0.30 -17.89
C TYR A 101 3.33 0.67 -16.73
N TYR A 102 2.94 1.62 -15.88
CA TYR A 102 3.72 2.01 -14.71
C TYR A 102 3.74 0.95 -13.61
N GLY A 103 2.67 0.18 -13.48
CA GLY A 103 2.64 -1.04 -12.66
C GLY A 103 3.68 -2.06 -13.10
N GLN A 104 3.74 -2.38 -14.39
CA GLN A 104 4.76 -3.28 -14.92
C GLN A 104 6.19 -2.78 -14.69
N LEU A 105 6.42 -1.45 -14.78
CA LEU A 105 7.72 -0.87 -14.45
C LEU A 105 8.03 -0.96 -12.95
N LEU A 106 7.03 -0.78 -12.10
CA LEU A 106 7.13 -0.94 -10.65
C LEU A 106 7.52 -2.37 -10.30
N ASP A 107 6.83 -3.37 -10.87
CA ASP A 107 7.07 -4.78 -10.64
C ASP A 107 8.47 -5.19 -11.14
N LYS A 108 8.87 -4.76 -12.34
CA LYS A 108 10.23 -5.01 -12.87
C LYS A 108 11.32 -4.44 -11.95
N ALA A 109 11.15 -3.19 -11.52
CA ALA A 109 12.10 -2.53 -10.63
C ALA A 109 12.15 -3.20 -9.25
N TRP A 110 11.00 -3.68 -8.76
CA TRP A 110 10.91 -4.47 -7.56
C TRP A 110 11.66 -5.80 -7.69
N PHE A 111 11.36 -6.62 -8.69
CA PHE A 111 11.92 -7.95 -8.84
C PHE A 111 13.43 -7.92 -9.05
N GLY A 112 13.92 -6.93 -9.81
CA GLY A 112 15.35 -6.66 -9.94
C GLY A 112 16.03 -6.49 -8.58
N ARG A 113 15.48 -5.63 -7.71
CA ARG A 113 16.02 -5.39 -6.37
C ARG A 113 15.81 -6.56 -5.41
N SER A 114 14.65 -7.23 -5.48
CA SER A 114 14.35 -8.39 -4.64
C SER A 114 15.34 -9.53 -4.89
N THR A 115 15.80 -9.69 -6.13
CA THR A 115 16.80 -10.71 -6.49
C THR A 115 18.18 -10.36 -5.90
N GLU A 116 18.56 -9.08 -5.91
CA GLU A 116 19.77 -8.59 -5.23
C GLU A 116 19.72 -8.84 -3.71
N PHE A 117 18.57 -8.60 -3.06
CA PHE A 117 18.37 -8.89 -1.63
C PHE A 117 18.52 -10.37 -1.25
N VAL A 118 18.14 -11.29 -2.14
CA VAL A 118 18.25 -12.74 -1.90
C VAL A 118 19.71 -13.21 -2.03
N LEU A 119 20.48 -12.62 -2.95
CA LEU A 119 21.91 -12.88 -3.10
C LEU A 119 22.72 -12.36 -1.91
N ASP A 120 22.38 -11.18 -1.39
CA ASP A 120 23.12 -10.54 -0.30
C ASP A 120 22.94 -11.27 1.04
N LYS A 121 21.79 -11.92 1.26
CA LYS A 121 21.55 -12.77 2.45
C LYS A 121 22.41 -14.05 2.48
N ASN A 122 22.96 -14.47 1.33
CA ASN A 122 23.80 -15.66 1.24
C ASN A 122 25.30 -15.35 1.44
N VAL A 123 25.69 -14.09 1.63
CA VAL A 123 27.08 -13.68 1.90
C VAL A 123 27.16 -13.10 3.32
N THR A 124 27.78 -13.85 4.22
CA THR A 124 28.00 -13.45 5.61
C THR A 124 28.97 -12.26 5.68
N LEU A 125 28.46 -11.02 5.74
CA LEU A 125 29.26 -9.82 6.01
C LEU A 125 29.04 -9.30 7.45
N PRO A 126 30.09 -8.78 8.11
CA PRO A 126 30.06 -8.44 9.54
C PRO A 126 29.25 -7.17 9.83
N PRO A 127 28.78 -7.00 11.09
CA PRO A 127 27.82 -5.95 11.44
C PRO A 127 28.53 -4.60 11.58
N GLY A 128 28.25 -3.69 10.65
CA GLY A 128 28.76 -2.32 10.72
C GLY A 128 28.08 -1.41 9.71
N THR A 129 27.43 -0.37 10.22
CA THR A 129 26.92 0.84 9.54
C THR A 129 25.74 0.69 8.57
N GLY A 130 24.54 0.98 9.11
CA GLY A 130 23.41 1.56 8.37
C GLY A 130 22.66 0.64 7.41
N LYS A 131 21.70 -0.15 7.93
CA LYS A 131 20.66 -0.80 7.12
C LYS A 131 19.78 0.27 6.44
N ASN A 132 20.22 0.83 5.32
CA ASN A 132 19.32 1.51 4.42
C ASN A 132 18.54 0.44 3.65
N ASN A 133 17.24 0.36 3.93
CA ASN A 133 16.29 -0.47 3.19
C ASN A 133 16.24 -0.01 1.72
N ASP A 134 17.15 -0.50 0.88
CA ASP A 134 17.22 -0.22 -0.57
C ASP A 134 16.01 -0.72 -1.37
N ALA A 135 15.01 -1.32 -0.69
CA ALA A 135 13.70 -1.63 -1.26
C ALA A 135 12.87 -0.37 -1.54
N LYS A 136 13.12 0.75 -0.84
CA LYS A 136 12.32 1.99 -0.93
C LYS A 136 12.89 2.94 -1.98
N PHE A 137 12.44 2.82 -3.23
CA PHE A 137 12.90 3.67 -4.33
C PHE A 137 11.86 4.67 -4.85
N LEU A 138 10.61 4.58 -4.40
CA LEU A 138 9.58 5.57 -4.68
C LEU A 138 9.69 6.71 -3.68
N ARG A 139 10.58 7.65 -3.99
CA ARG A 139 11.05 8.76 -3.15
C ARG A 139 10.15 10.00 -3.23
N PHE A 140 8.87 9.85 -2.90
CA PHE A 140 7.92 10.95 -2.99
C PHE A 140 8.23 12.09 -2.00
N GLN A 141 8.55 11.77 -0.76
CA GLN A 141 8.84 12.78 0.26
C GLN A 141 10.21 13.42 0.02
N THR A 142 11.23 12.62 -0.27
CA THR A 142 12.61 13.11 -0.37
C THR A 142 12.94 13.79 -1.71
N GLU A 143 12.30 13.41 -2.82
CA GLU A 143 12.64 13.95 -4.15
C GLU A 143 11.55 14.86 -4.74
N ILE A 144 10.29 14.75 -4.30
CA ILE A 144 9.22 15.66 -4.75
C ILE A 144 9.03 16.81 -3.77
N HIS A 145 8.66 16.52 -2.52
CA HIS A 145 8.49 17.55 -1.51
C HIS A 145 8.40 16.97 -0.09
N ASP A 146 9.08 17.59 0.89
CA ASP A 146 9.10 17.10 2.28
C ASP A 146 7.71 16.97 2.92
N SER A 147 6.74 17.78 2.47
CA SER A 147 5.34 17.75 2.91
C SER A 147 4.43 16.86 2.05
N TYR A 148 4.98 15.84 1.38
CA TYR A 148 4.19 14.97 0.50
C TYR A 148 3.04 14.24 1.23
N SER A 149 3.16 14.05 2.55
CA SER A 149 2.06 13.51 3.38
C SER A 149 0.78 14.34 3.23
N THR A 150 0.86 15.66 3.24
CA THR A 150 -0.29 16.56 3.08
C THR A 150 -0.89 16.47 1.67
N PHE A 151 -0.05 16.27 0.65
CA PHE A 151 -0.53 16.00 -0.71
C PHE A 151 -1.36 14.70 -0.74
N ASN A 152 -0.86 13.63 -0.12
CA ASN A 152 -1.57 12.35 -0.05
C ASN A 152 -2.86 12.42 0.77
N GLU A 153 -2.86 13.18 1.87
CA GLU A 153 -4.07 13.44 2.64
C GLU A 153 -5.16 14.06 1.76
N ASN A 154 -4.83 15.13 1.02
CA ASN A 154 -5.76 15.76 0.07
C ASN A 154 -6.22 14.79 -1.02
N LEU A 155 -5.33 13.95 -1.56
CA LEU A 155 -5.67 12.96 -2.58
C LEU A 155 -6.69 11.94 -2.06
N VAL A 156 -6.52 11.47 -0.82
CA VAL A 156 -7.44 10.53 -0.17
C VAL A 156 -8.76 11.21 0.19
N GLU A 157 -8.73 12.48 0.63
CA GLU A 157 -9.95 13.25 0.89
C GLU A 157 -10.77 13.45 -0.39
N GLN A 158 -10.12 13.77 -1.52
CA GLN A 158 -10.80 13.83 -2.82
C GLN A 158 -11.33 12.46 -3.26
N PHE A 159 -10.55 11.39 -3.08
CA PHE A 159 -11.04 10.02 -3.32
C PHE A 159 -12.32 9.72 -2.53
N ALA A 160 -12.35 10.08 -1.24
CA ALA A 160 -13.51 9.89 -0.39
C ALA A 160 -14.71 10.77 -0.79
N ALA A 161 -14.45 12.01 -1.21
CA ALA A 161 -15.48 13.01 -1.46
C ALA A 161 -16.19 12.86 -2.81
N ILE A 162 -15.43 12.57 -3.88
CA ILE A 162 -15.95 12.70 -5.26
C ILE A 162 -15.82 11.46 -6.13
N SER A 163 -15.00 10.46 -5.75
CA SER A 163 -14.78 9.30 -6.62
C SER A 163 -15.87 8.22 -6.54
N TYR A 164 -16.67 8.23 -5.46
CA TYR A 164 -17.62 7.15 -5.13
C TYR A 164 -17.02 5.74 -5.16
N GLY A 165 -15.71 5.61 -4.90
CA GLY A 165 -14.99 4.33 -4.96
C GLY A 165 -14.65 3.88 -6.38
N ASP A 166 -14.42 4.82 -7.30
CA ASP A 166 -13.94 4.53 -8.65
C ASP A 166 -12.65 3.67 -8.60
N LEU A 167 -12.64 2.61 -9.39
CA LEU A 167 -11.57 1.61 -9.37
C LEU A 167 -10.21 2.20 -9.77
N ILE A 168 -10.16 3.06 -10.80
CA ILE A 168 -8.91 3.62 -11.34
C ILE A 168 -8.33 4.64 -10.36
N TYR A 169 -9.19 5.47 -9.76
CA TYR A 169 -8.78 6.35 -8.67
C TYR A 169 -8.26 5.52 -7.49
N GLY A 170 -9.01 4.49 -7.08
CA GLY A 170 -8.65 3.61 -5.97
C GLY A 170 -7.29 2.92 -6.18
N ARG A 171 -6.98 2.50 -7.41
CA ARG A 171 -5.65 1.99 -7.79
C ARG A 171 -4.55 3.03 -7.57
N GLN A 172 -4.80 4.29 -7.93
CA GLN A 172 -3.83 5.37 -7.75
C GLN A 172 -3.57 5.66 -6.26
N VAL A 173 -4.60 5.62 -5.41
CA VAL A 173 -4.42 5.77 -3.96
C VAL A 173 -3.69 4.56 -3.38
N ALA A 174 -4.03 3.35 -3.84
CA ALA A 174 -3.42 2.11 -3.37
C ALA A 174 -1.90 2.08 -3.55
N VAL A 175 -1.35 2.64 -4.64
CA VAL A 175 0.11 2.63 -4.89
C VAL A 175 0.93 3.24 -3.75
N TYR A 176 0.36 4.19 -3.01
CA TYR A 176 1.02 4.81 -1.87
C TYR A 176 1.10 3.91 -0.64
N LEU A 177 0.54 2.70 -0.68
CA LEU A 177 0.72 1.65 0.34
C LEU A 177 1.75 0.59 -0.08
N HIS A 178 2.21 0.62 -1.34
CA HIS A 178 3.19 -0.31 -1.89
C HIS A 178 4.53 -0.24 -1.14
N ARG A 179 5.24 -1.36 -0.96
CA ARG A 179 6.38 -1.43 -0.03
C ARG A 179 7.63 -0.67 -0.50
N CYS A 180 7.72 -0.34 -1.78
CA CYS A 180 8.74 0.57 -2.31
C CYS A 180 8.54 2.05 -1.94
N VAL A 181 7.41 2.41 -1.34
CA VAL A 181 7.11 3.78 -0.90
C VAL A 181 7.71 4.04 0.49
N GLU A 182 8.20 5.27 0.68
CA GLU A 182 8.76 5.73 1.95
C GLU A 182 7.77 5.57 3.11
N ALA A 183 8.24 5.11 4.26
CA ALA A 183 7.37 4.78 5.40
C ALA A 183 6.48 5.94 5.86
N PRO A 184 6.94 7.21 5.94
CA PRO A 184 6.06 8.30 6.36
C PRO A 184 4.90 8.54 5.38
N VAL A 185 5.13 8.36 4.08
CA VAL A 185 4.11 8.48 3.04
C VAL A 185 3.08 7.35 3.16
N ARG A 186 3.52 6.11 3.37
CA ARG A 186 2.62 4.96 3.60
C ARG A 186 1.79 5.14 4.86
N LEU A 187 2.41 5.60 5.95
CA LEU A 187 1.75 5.88 7.22
C LEU A 187 0.69 6.99 7.09
N ALA A 188 1.03 8.11 6.45
CA ALA A 188 0.11 9.21 6.22
C ALA A 188 -1.09 8.76 5.37
N THR A 189 -0.82 8.03 4.29
CA THR A 189 -1.86 7.46 3.42
C THR A 189 -2.79 6.55 4.21
N TRP A 190 -2.25 5.62 5.00
CA TRP A 190 -3.04 4.71 5.81
C TRP A 190 -3.89 5.45 6.86
N LYS A 191 -3.30 6.42 7.58
CA LYS A 191 -4.01 7.24 8.56
C LYS A 191 -5.15 8.02 7.89
N SER A 192 -4.91 8.63 6.74
CA SER A 192 -5.94 9.37 6.01
C SER A 192 -7.09 8.46 5.58
N LEU A 193 -6.80 7.30 4.98
CA LEU A 193 -7.80 6.30 4.58
C LEU A 193 -8.65 5.81 5.76
N SER A 194 -7.99 5.53 6.89
CA SER A 194 -8.67 5.09 8.12
C SER A 194 -9.53 6.20 8.72
N ASN A 195 -9.06 7.44 8.74
CA ASN A 195 -9.78 8.57 9.34
C ASN A 195 -10.99 8.98 8.49
N THR A 196 -10.85 8.95 7.16
CA THR A 196 -11.92 9.23 6.19
C THR A 196 -12.89 8.06 6.01
N ARG A 197 -12.58 6.88 6.58
CA ARG A 197 -13.40 5.66 6.56
C ARG A 197 -13.69 5.16 5.14
N VAL A 198 -12.65 5.08 4.32
CA VAL A 198 -12.73 4.61 2.92
C VAL A 198 -11.80 3.44 2.61
N LEU A 199 -11.28 2.76 3.64
CA LEU A 199 -10.47 1.55 3.47
C LEU A 199 -11.21 0.48 2.66
N GLU A 200 -12.54 0.42 2.74
CA GLU A 200 -13.37 -0.51 1.98
C GLU A 200 -13.58 -0.14 0.51
N LEU A 201 -13.21 1.08 0.10
CA LEU A 201 -13.32 1.56 -1.28
C LEU A 201 -12.06 1.26 -2.10
N LEU A 202 -10.95 0.90 -1.45
CA LEU A 202 -9.75 0.48 -2.17
C LEU A 202 -10.02 -0.81 -2.97
N PRO A 203 -9.35 -0.97 -4.13
CA PRO A 203 -9.47 -2.18 -4.94
C PRO A 203 -9.05 -3.42 -4.15
N PRO A 204 -9.52 -4.62 -4.50
CA PRO A 204 -8.85 -5.86 -4.08
C PRO A 204 -7.43 -5.93 -4.70
N LEU A 205 -6.51 -6.68 -4.10
CA LEU A 205 -5.09 -6.69 -4.51
C LEU A 205 -4.92 -7.08 -5.99
N GLU A 206 -5.73 -8.00 -6.50
CA GLU A 206 -5.68 -8.49 -7.88
C GLU A 206 -6.13 -7.43 -8.90
N LYS A 207 -6.72 -6.33 -8.42
CA LYS A 207 -7.11 -5.18 -9.23
C LYS A 207 -6.23 -3.96 -8.99
N CYS A 208 -5.20 -4.05 -8.14
CA CYS A 208 -4.14 -3.05 -8.14
C CYS A 208 -3.36 -3.12 -9.47
N PHE A 209 -2.69 -2.04 -9.87
CA PHE A 209 -1.90 -2.08 -11.11
C PHE A 209 -0.50 -2.68 -10.93
N ALA A 210 -0.02 -2.83 -9.70
CA ALA A 210 1.20 -3.57 -9.37
C ALA A 210 0.84 -4.92 -8.75
N GLU A 211 1.77 -5.88 -8.80
CA GLU A 211 1.57 -7.22 -8.27
C GLU A 211 1.35 -7.22 -6.75
N ALA A 212 0.61 -8.21 -6.25
CA ALA A 212 0.21 -8.29 -4.84
C ALA A 212 1.43 -8.35 -3.90
N GLU A 213 2.47 -9.07 -4.31
CA GLU A 213 3.77 -9.17 -3.66
C GLU A 213 4.35 -7.78 -3.37
N GLY A 214 4.15 -6.84 -4.30
CA GLY A 214 4.46 -5.42 -4.21
C GLY A 214 3.93 -4.70 -2.96
N TYR A 215 2.81 -5.17 -2.45
CA TYR A 215 2.15 -4.62 -1.27
C TYR A 215 2.45 -5.42 -0.01
N LEU A 216 2.72 -6.71 -0.17
CA LEU A 216 2.82 -7.67 0.93
C LEU A 216 4.26 -7.86 1.44
N GLU A 217 5.27 -7.80 0.57
CA GLU A 217 6.65 -8.13 0.93
C GLU A 217 7.63 -6.96 0.76
N PRO A 218 8.78 -6.89 1.42
CA PRO A 218 9.04 -7.56 2.69
C PRO A 218 8.03 -7.11 3.75
N VAL A 219 7.80 -7.97 4.74
CA VAL A 219 6.93 -7.67 5.90
C VAL A 219 7.25 -6.29 6.50
N GLU A 220 6.20 -5.57 6.93
CA GLU A 220 6.30 -4.25 7.54
C GLU A 220 7.19 -4.28 8.77
N ASP A 221 8.16 -3.36 8.78
CA ASP A 221 9.14 -3.23 9.84
C ASP A 221 8.95 -1.97 10.68
N ASN A 222 8.20 -0.99 10.18
CA ASN A 222 7.91 0.26 10.88
C ASN A 222 6.81 0.07 11.95
N GLU A 223 7.16 0.34 13.21
CA GLU A 223 6.26 0.14 14.35
C GLU A 223 5.01 1.02 14.28
N GLU A 224 5.13 2.28 13.86
CA GLU A 224 4.00 3.20 13.78
C GLU A 224 2.94 2.74 12.76
N ILE A 225 3.37 2.14 11.65
CA ILE A 225 2.46 1.57 10.65
C ILE A 225 1.76 0.32 11.22
N LEU A 226 2.50 -0.58 11.87
CA LEU A 226 1.93 -1.77 12.51
C LEU A 226 0.91 -1.41 13.60
N GLU A 227 1.20 -0.39 14.39
CA GLU A 227 0.26 0.15 15.38
C GLU A 227 -0.96 0.78 14.71
N ALA A 228 -0.79 1.50 13.60
CA ALA A 228 -1.90 2.07 12.83
C ALA A 228 -2.81 0.98 12.24
N TYR A 229 -2.24 -0.14 11.78
CA TYR A 229 -3.00 -1.31 11.33
C TYR A 229 -3.85 -1.90 12.46
N VAL A 230 -3.26 -2.17 13.62
CA VAL A 230 -4.00 -2.69 14.78
C VAL A 230 -5.04 -1.68 15.30
N LYS A 231 -4.75 -0.38 15.27
CA LYS A 231 -5.73 0.65 15.59
C LYS A 231 -6.93 0.61 14.64
N SER A 232 -6.69 0.43 13.33
CA SER A 232 -7.75 0.37 12.32
C SER A 232 -8.61 -0.90 12.48
N TRP A 233 -7.97 -2.01 12.86
CA TRP A 233 -8.65 -3.26 13.22
C TRP A 233 -9.55 -3.08 14.44
N THR A 234 -8.97 -2.67 15.57
CA THR A 234 -9.67 -2.61 16.87
C THR A 234 -10.72 -1.51 16.95
N SER A 235 -10.62 -0.46 16.12
CA SER A 235 -11.64 0.59 16.02
C SER A 235 -12.82 0.23 15.10
N GLY A 236 -12.75 -0.89 14.38
CA GLY A 236 -13.75 -1.30 13.40
C GLY A 236 -13.66 -0.58 12.05
N ALA A 237 -12.59 0.19 11.80
CA ALA A 237 -12.36 0.85 10.50
C ALA A 237 -12.14 -0.17 9.37
N LEU A 238 -11.74 -1.40 9.69
CA LEU A 238 -11.54 -2.49 8.73
C LEU A 238 -12.75 -3.39 8.50
N ASP A 239 -13.84 -3.27 9.27
CA ASP A 239 -14.99 -4.21 9.20
C ASP A 239 -15.56 -4.37 7.78
N LYS A 240 -15.78 -3.22 7.13
CA LYS A 240 -16.29 -3.19 5.76
C LYS A 240 -15.24 -3.63 4.76
N ALA A 241 -13.97 -3.29 4.99
CA ALA A 241 -12.87 -3.71 4.12
C ALA A 241 -12.70 -5.24 4.16
N ALA A 242 -12.87 -5.86 5.33
CA ALA A 242 -12.86 -7.32 5.50
C ALA A 242 -14.03 -7.96 4.74
N THR A 243 -15.24 -7.41 4.89
CA THR A 243 -16.43 -7.91 4.18
C THR A 243 -16.29 -7.81 2.66
N LYS A 244 -15.73 -6.70 2.15
CA LYS A 244 -15.54 -6.46 0.71
C LYS A 244 -14.26 -7.08 0.14
N ARG A 245 -13.40 -7.68 0.96
CA ARG A 245 -12.07 -8.16 0.58
C ARG A 245 -11.22 -7.09 -0.12
N SER A 246 -11.30 -5.85 0.38
CA SER A 246 -10.45 -4.76 -0.09
C SER A 246 -8.97 -5.07 0.20
N MET A 247 -8.06 -4.54 -0.62
CA MET A 247 -6.62 -4.67 -0.40
C MET A 247 -6.19 -4.21 0.99
N ALA A 248 -6.91 -3.26 1.62
CA ALA A 248 -6.61 -2.79 2.96
C ALA A 248 -6.66 -3.92 3.99
N PHE A 249 -7.70 -4.76 3.91
CA PHE A 249 -7.83 -5.88 4.83
C PHE A 249 -6.80 -6.97 4.54
N THR A 250 -6.61 -7.34 3.26
CA THR A 250 -5.62 -8.35 2.88
C THR A 250 -4.20 -7.93 3.26
N LEU A 251 -3.86 -6.66 3.07
CA LEU A 251 -2.60 -6.08 3.51
C LEU A 251 -2.43 -6.22 5.02
N VAL A 252 -3.38 -5.72 5.82
CA VAL A 252 -3.27 -5.79 7.29
C VAL A 252 -3.20 -7.23 7.78
N LEU A 253 -4.03 -8.11 7.21
CA LEU A 253 -4.06 -9.53 7.55
C LEU A 253 -2.70 -10.18 7.33
N HIS A 254 -2.10 -9.97 6.14
CA HIS A 254 -0.76 -10.45 5.83
C HIS A 254 0.27 -9.90 6.81
N GLN A 255 0.32 -8.57 6.98
CA GLN A 255 1.38 -7.92 7.75
C GLN A 255 1.32 -8.31 9.24
N LEU A 256 0.12 -8.34 9.82
CA LEU A 256 -0.06 -8.76 11.21
C LEU A 256 0.17 -10.26 11.39
N SER A 257 -0.32 -11.11 10.48
CA SER A 257 -0.04 -12.55 10.57
C SER A 257 1.46 -12.82 10.49
N SER A 258 2.16 -12.18 9.56
CA SER A 258 3.60 -12.34 9.40
C SER A 258 4.39 -11.83 10.61
N LEU A 259 4.01 -10.67 11.17
CA LEU A 259 4.61 -10.14 12.40
C LEU A 259 4.39 -11.05 13.60
N VAL A 260 3.17 -11.57 13.77
CA VAL A 260 2.82 -12.37 14.94
C VAL A 260 3.43 -13.76 14.84
N PHE A 261 3.30 -14.43 13.69
CA PHE A 261 3.59 -15.86 13.60
C PHE A 261 4.88 -16.22 12.87
N LEU A 262 5.44 -15.33 12.03
CA LEU A 262 6.59 -15.67 11.17
C LEU A 262 7.88 -14.95 11.56
N LEU A 263 7.79 -13.82 12.26
CA LEU A 263 8.95 -13.04 12.69
C LEU A 263 9.40 -13.49 14.09
N HIS A 264 10.50 -14.25 14.15
CA HIS A 264 11.17 -14.67 15.39
C HIS A 264 12.21 -13.66 15.91
N ALA A 265 12.20 -12.44 15.39
CA ALA A 265 13.21 -11.44 15.74
C ALA A 265 12.96 -10.93 17.18
N SER A 266 13.92 -11.21 18.07
CA SER A 266 13.82 -10.89 19.50
C SER A 266 13.65 -9.39 19.79
N ASP A 267 14.09 -8.53 18.88
CA ASP A 267 13.98 -7.08 18.94
C ASP A 267 12.53 -6.58 18.84
N LYS A 268 11.62 -7.35 18.22
CA LYS A 268 10.20 -6.97 18.06
C LYS A 268 9.24 -7.73 18.97
N LEU A 269 9.76 -8.54 19.89
CA LEU A 269 8.95 -9.35 20.80
C LEU A 269 7.98 -8.49 21.64
N ALA A 270 8.46 -7.36 22.16
CA ALA A 270 7.65 -6.45 22.96
C ALA A 270 6.49 -5.85 22.14
N LEU A 271 6.76 -5.41 20.90
CA LEU A 271 5.74 -4.90 19.99
C LEU A 271 4.74 -6.02 19.63
N ARG A 272 5.22 -7.20 19.23
CA ARG A 272 4.39 -8.37 18.92
C ARG A 272 3.41 -8.65 20.06
N ASN A 273 3.91 -8.79 21.28
CA ASN A 273 3.08 -9.11 22.44
C ASN A 273 2.08 -7.99 22.74
N LYS A 274 2.48 -6.72 22.63
CA LYS A 274 1.57 -5.56 22.76
C LYS A 274 0.41 -5.64 21.76
N LEU A 275 0.72 -5.89 20.48
CA LEU A 275 -0.28 -5.95 19.42
C LEU A 275 -1.21 -7.16 19.57
N VAL A 276 -0.68 -8.35 19.88
CA VAL A 276 -1.48 -9.56 20.17
C VAL A 276 -2.46 -9.31 21.32
N LYS A 277 -2.00 -8.73 22.44
CA LYS A 277 -2.87 -8.39 23.56
C LYS A 277 -3.98 -7.42 23.14
N SER A 278 -3.69 -6.48 22.24
CA SER A 278 -4.70 -5.55 21.71
C SER A 278 -5.77 -6.27 20.88
N LEU A 279 -5.36 -7.16 19.98
CA LEU A 279 -6.25 -7.95 19.14
C LEU A 279 -7.13 -8.90 19.98
N LEU A 280 -6.55 -9.58 20.98
CA LEU A 280 -7.31 -10.48 21.87
C LEU A 280 -8.34 -9.72 22.73
N ARG A 281 -7.97 -8.53 23.25
CA ARG A 281 -8.91 -7.67 23.98
C ARG A 281 -10.07 -7.21 23.11
N ASP A 282 -9.79 -6.92 21.85
CA ASP A 282 -10.80 -6.52 20.88
C ASP A 282 -11.74 -7.68 20.55
N TYR A 283 -11.20 -8.86 20.23
CA TYR A 283 -11.99 -10.09 20.05
C TYR A 283 -12.89 -10.40 21.25
N SER A 284 -12.37 -10.28 22.47
CA SER A 284 -13.13 -10.48 23.71
C SER A 284 -14.36 -9.57 23.81
N ARG A 285 -14.24 -8.33 23.32
CA ARG A 285 -15.28 -7.30 23.39
C ARG A 285 -16.24 -7.35 22.19
N GLN A 286 -15.76 -7.74 21.03
CA GLN A 286 -16.46 -7.62 19.75
C GLN A 286 -16.54 -8.98 19.05
N ARG A 287 -17.62 -9.73 19.31
CA ARG A 287 -17.87 -11.04 18.67
C ARG A 287 -17.88 -10.99 17.14
N ARG A 288 -18.22 -9.85 16.54
CA ARG A 288 -18.15 -9.66 15.08
C ARG A 288 -16.73 -9.76 14.51
N HIS A 289 -15.68 -9.56 15.31
CA HIS A 289 -14.29 -9.70 14.89
C HIS A 289 -13.76 -11.15 15.07
N GLU A 290 -14.60 -12.08 15.51
CA GLU A 290 -14.25 -13.51 15.60
C GLU A 290 -13.75 -14.04 14.27
N ARG A 291 -14.47 -13.76 13.17
CA ARG A 291 -14.06 -14.18 11.82
C ARG A 291 -12.70 -13.59 11.42
N MET A 292 -12.49 -12.31 11.67
CA MET A 292 -11.22 -11.66 11.33
C MET A 292 -10.06 -12.25 12.14
N MET A 293 -10.28 -12.61 13.41
CA MET A 293 -9.28 -13.27 14.24
C MET A 293 -8.97 -14.69 13.76
N LEU A 294 -9.99 -15.43 13.32
CA LEU A 294 -9.81 -16.75 12.70
C LEU A 294 -9.03 -16.64 11.39
N ASP A 295 -9.38 -15.67 10.54
CA ASP A 295 -8.66 -15.39 9.29
C ASP A 295 -7.18 -15.09 9.58
N LEU A 296 -6.87 -14.34 10.65
CA LEU A 296 -5.49 -14.04 11.07
C LEU A 296 -4.73 -15.31 11.47
N ILE A 297 -5.34 -16.17 12.31
CA ILE A 297 -4.71 -17.40 12.79
C ILE A 297 -4.53 -18.41 11.66
N GLN A 298 -5.48 -18.48 10.74
CA GLN A 298 -5.48 -19.44 9.62
C GLN A 298 -4.79 -18.89 8.37
N TYR A 299 -4.33 -17.63 8.40
CA TYR A 299 -3.74 -16.97 7.25
C TYR A 299 -2.56 -17.80 6.71
N SER A 300 -2.72 -18.28 5.48
CA SER A 300 -1.65 -18.92 4.72
C SER A 300 -1.10 -17.91 3.73
N LYS A 301 0.22 -17.69 3.75
CA LYS A 301 0.86 -16.85 2.75
C LYS A 301 0.56 -17.42 1.34
N PRO A 302 0.08 -16.60 0.37
CA PRO A 302 -0.08 -17.04 -1.01
C PRO A 302 1.23 -17.63 -1.51
N SER A 303 1.20 -18.88 -1.97
CA SER A 303 2.37 -19.53 -2.54
C SER A 303 2.70 -18.87 -3.87
N THR A 304 3.88 -18.25 -3.96
CA THR A 304 4.38 -17.64 -5.20
C THR A 304 4.58 -18.77 -6.23
N SER A 305 3.65 -18.92 -7.17
CA SER A 305 3.68 -20.02 -8.16
C SER A 305 4.69 -19.80 -9.30
N HIS A 306 5.49 -18.74 -9.24
CA HIS A 306 6.62 -18.52 -10.13
C HIS A 306 7.87 -18.33 -9.28
N MET A 307 8.74 -19.37 -9.19
CA MET A 307 10.21 -19.30 -8.94
C MET A 307 10.83 -20.47 -8.17
N LEU A 308 10.13 -21.58 -7.86
CA LEU A 308 10.80 -22.76 -7.27
C LEU A 308 10.40 -24.09 -7.94
N VAL A 309 10.85 -24.26 -9.18
CA VAL A 309 11.24 -25.58 -9.67
C VAL A 309 12.78 -25.59 -9.60
N GLN A 310 13.34 -26.58 -8.90
CA GLN A 310 14.78 -26.79 -8.62
C GLN A 310 15.31 -26.12 -7.34
N ASN A 311 14.95 -26.69 -6.18
CA ASN A 311 15.88 -27.50 -5.41
C ASN A 311 15.14 -28.09 -4.21
N GLY A 312 15.21 -29.42 -4.07
CA GLY A 312 14.63 -30.14 -2.95
C GLY A 312 15.32 -29.72 -1.65
N GLY A 313 14.62 -28.96 -0.82
CA GLY A 313 15.10 -28.54 0.48
C GLY A 313 14.26 -27.38 1.03
N SER A 314 13.34 -27.70 1.94
CA SER A 314 12.43 -26.80 2.66
C SER A 314 11.20 -26.31 1.88
N SER A 315 10.19 -27.17 1.82
CA SER A 315 8.79 -26.72 1.75
C SER A 315 8.50 -25.86 2.99
N LEU A 316 8.65 -24.56 2.81
CA LEU A 316 8.40 -23.47 3.76
C LEU A 316 7.07 -23.66 4.53
N LEU A 317 7.17 -23.59 5.87
CA LEU A 317 6.11 -23.25 6.82
C LEU A 317 4.80 -24.03 6.66
N GLN A 318 4.73 -25.21 7.29
CA GLN A 318 3.43 -25.81 7.63
C GLN A 318 2.61 -24.77 8.41
N ASN A 319 1.35 -24.57 8.01
CA ASN A 319 0.34 -23.86 8.80
C ASN A 319 0.05 -24.64 10.09
N ASN A 320 1.00 -24.72 11.00
CA ASN A 320 0.77 -25.35 12.29
C ASN A 320 -0.04 -24.39 13.15
N VAL A 321 -1.35 -24.54 13.08
CA VAL A 321 -2.30 -23.76 13.89
C VAL A 321 -2.01 -23.95 15.39
N GLU A 322 -1.49 -25.10 15.81
CA GLU A 322 -1.11 -25.35 17.20
C GLU A 322 0.06 -24.46 17.64
N GLU A 323 1.11 -24.37 16.83
CA GLU A 323 2.26 -23.49 17.07
C GLU A 323 1.84 -22.01 17.13
N ARG A 324 0.90 -21.60 16.27
CA ARG A 324 0.33 -20.24 16.32
C ARG A 324 -0.40 -19.97 17.64
N PHE A 325 -1.12 -20.96 18.18
CA PHE A 325 -1.74 -20.83 19.50
C PHE A 325 -0.73 -20.78 20.65
N GLU A 326 0.41 -21.47 20.54
CA GLU A 326 1.52 -21.33 21.51
C GLU A 326 2.08 -19.91 21.52
N ILE A 327 2.30 -19.31 20.34
CA ILE A 327 2.74 -17.91 20.21
C ILE A 327 1.74 -16.94 20.84
N LEU A 328 0.43 -17.14 20.60
CA LEU A 328 -0.60 -16.31 21.23
C LEU A 328 -0.62 -16.46 22.77
N THR A 329 -0.40 -17.68 23.26
CA THR A 329 -0.33 -17.99 24.70
C THR A 329 0.88 -17.31 25.34
N GLU A 330 2.05 -17.41 24.73
CA GLU A 330 3.29 -16.74 25.17
C GLU A 330 3.08 -15.23 25.24
N ALA A 331 2.50 -14.63 24.19
CA ALA A 331 2.24 -13.21 24.11
C ALA A 331 1.26 -12.70 25.18
N CYS A 332 0.46 -13.57 25.81
CA CYS A 332 -0.41 -13.20 26.92
C CYS A 332 0.37 -12.92 28.22
N GLU A 333 1.61 -13.39 28.35
CA GLU A 333 2.49 -13.18 29.52
C GLU A 333 1.77 -13.49 30.85
N GLY A 334 1.03 -14.61 30.89
CA GLY A 334 0.32 -15.06 32.09
C GLY A 334 -1.00 -14.34 32.40
N ASN A 335 -1.48 -13.44 31.52
CA ASN A 335 -2.77 -12.79 31.72
C ASN A 335 -3.94 -13.79 31.57
N SER A 336 -4.52 -14.21 32.70
CA SER A 336 -5.60 -15.20 32.75
C SER A 336 -6.82 -14.84 31.89
N SER A 337 -7.21 -13.56 31.84
CA SER A 337 -8.35 -13.13 31.03
C SER A 337 -8.12 -13.32 29.53
N LEU A 338 -6.89 -13.09 29.05
CA LEU A 338 -6.55 -13.27 27.64
C LEU A 338 -6.35 -14.74 27.29
N LEU A 339 -5.77 -15.53 28.21
CA LEU A 339 -5.60 -16.97 28.03
C LEU A 339 -6.94 -17.69 27.83
N ILE A 340 -7.99 -17.28 28.55
CA ILE A 340 -9.36 -17.80 28.35
C ILE A 340 -9.84 -17.52 26.91
N GLU A 341 -9.52 -16.36 26.34
CA GLU A 341 -9.91 -16.02 24.97
C GLU A 341 -9.12 -16.82 23.92
N VAL A 342 -7.84 -17.10 24.18
CA VAL A 342 -7.02 -17.99 23.34
C VAL A 342 -7.61 -19.40 23.31
N GLU A 343 -7.98 -19.96 24.46
CA GLU A 343 -8.62 -21.29 24.52
C GLU A 343 -9.98 -21.33 23.81
N LYS A 344 -10.77 -20.25 23.91
CA LYS A 344 -12.02 -20.13 23.14
C LYS A 344 -11.73 -20.16 21.63
N LEU A 345 -10.75 -19.39 21.14
CA LEU A 345 -10.36 -19.39 19.72
C LEU A 345 -9.87 -20.77 19.27
N LYS A 346 -9.07 -21.46 20.10
CA LYS A 346 -8.60 -22.82 19.83
C LYS A 346 -9.76 -23.79 19.65
N SER A 347 -10.77 -23.69 20.51
CA SER A 347 -12.00 -24.52 20.41
C SER A 347 -12.83 -24.22 19.16
N LEU A 348 -12.80 -22.99 18.64
CA LEU A 348 -13.49 -22.60 17.41
C LEU A 348 -12.75 -23.12 16.17
N CYS A 349 -11.42 -23.01 16.14
CA CYS A 349 -10.59 -23.56 15.06
C CYS A 349 -10.72 -25.09 14.96
N ALA A 350 -10.86 -25.80 16.08
CA ALA A 350 -10.99 -27.27 16.08
C ALA A 350 -12.37 -27.78 15.59
N LYS A 351 -13.36 -26.89 15.44
CA LYS A 351 -14.72 -27.24 14.99
C LYS A 351 -14.97 -27.00 13.51
N ASN A 352 -14.07 -26.26 12.85
CA ASN A 352 -14.06 -26.00 11.41
C ASN A 352 -13.07 -26.94 10.73
#